data_AF-A0A5C3QKW7-F1
#
_entry.id   AF-A0A5C3QKW7-F1
#
_cell.length_a   1.000
_cell.length_b   1.000
_cell.length_c   1.000
_cell.angle_alpha   90.00
_cell.angle_beta   90.00
_cell.angle_gamma   90.00
#
_symmetry.space_group_name_H-M   'P 1'
#
loop_
_entity.id
_entity.type
_entity.pdbx_description
1 polymer ?
#
loop_
_entity_poly.entity_id
_entity_poly.type
_entity_poly.pdbx_seq_one_letter_code
_entity_poly.pdbx_strand_id
1 'polypeptide(L)'
;MLPLLLRRPLSTSSRRLAQVQNETHDFRRPWVYRGVALLKNLLIPGVFFYAIFWYDFGEDDHVFLEPRRWALRKKAEFLTMSDEDRRLLGKPVPDQAKRSDTQ
;
A
#
# COMPACT_ATOMS: atom_id res chain seq x y z
N MET A 1 56.80 -7.97 -36.66
CA MET A 1 56.58 -9.29 -36.04
C MET A 1 55.52 -9.15 -34.94
N LEU A 2 54.30 -9.60 -35.21
CA LEU A 2 53.11 -9.70 -34.35
C LEU A 2 52.50 -11.09 -34.63
N PRO A 3 51.60 -11.69 -33.82
CA PRO A 3 51.12 -11.33 -32.47
C PRO A 3 51.05 -12.55 -31.50
N LEU A 4 51.20 -12.36 -30.18
CA LEU A 4 50.76 -13.35 -29.19
C LEU A 4 49.33 -13.00 -28.75
N LEU A 5 48.37 -13.44 -29.54
CA LEU A 5 46.95 -13.41 -29.21
C LEU A 5 46.70 -14.30 -28.00
N LEU A 6 46.37 -13.67 -26.86
CA LEU A 6 45.82 -14.31 -25.68
C LEU A 6 44.47 -14.95 -26.02
N ARG A 7 44.48 -16.23 -26.39
CA ARG A 7 43.27 -17.06 -26.45
C ARG A 7 42.78 -17.32 -25.02
N ARG A 8 41.90 -16.45 -24.49
CA ARG A 8 41.09 -16.78 -23.31
C ARG A 8 40.04 -17.81 -23.73
N PRO A 9 39.96 -19.01 -23.12
CA PRO A 9 38.86 -19.93 -23.38
C PRO A 9 37.58 -19.39 -22.72
N LEU A 10 36.79 -18.65 -23.49
CA LEU A 10 35.40 -18.33 -23.16
C LEU A 10 34.54 -19.57 -23.45
N SER A 11 34.54 -20.57 -22.57
CA SER A 11 33.66 -21.74 -22.77
C SER A 11 33.35 -22.50 -21.48
N THR A 12 32.50 -21.91 -20.63
CA THR A 12 31.69 -22.67 -19.66
C THR A 12 30.36 -21.99 -19.30
N SER A 13 30.14 -20.71 -19.65
CA SER A 13 28.93 -19.95 -19.26
C SER A 13 27.62 -20.53 -19.81
N SER A 14 27.59 -20.93 -21.10
CA SER A 14 26.35 -21.39 -21.72
C SER A 14 25.82 -22.72 -21.19
N ARG A 15 26.71 -23.63 -20.73
CA ARG A 15 26.27 -24.90 -20.11
C ARG A 15 25.63 -24.68 -18.75
N ARG A 16 26.13 -23.73 -17.95
CA ARG A 16 25.59 -23.45 -16.62
C ARG A 16 24.19 -22.82 -16.70
N LEU A 17 23.96 -21.90 -17.65
CA LEU A 17 22.62 -21.33 -17.91
C LEU A 17 21.63 -22.38 -18.43
N ALA A 18 22.06 -23.26 -19.34
CA ALA A 18 21.23 -24.35 -19.85
C ALA A 18 20.92 -25.42 -18.78
N GLN A 19 21.88 -25.70 -17.88
CA GLN A 19 21.67 -26.63 -16.78
C GLN A 19 20.67 -26.08 -15.75
N VAL A 20 20.75 -24.78 -15.42
CA VAL A 20 19.76 -24.12 -14.55
C VAL A 20 18.37 -24.18 -15.19
N GLN A 21 18.22 -23.91 -16.50
CA GLN A 21 16.93 -24.04 -17.18
C GLN A 21 16.35 -25.47 -17.12
N ASN A 22 17.19 -26.50 -17.30
CA ASN A 22 16.74 -27.91 -17.24
C ASN A 22 16.35 -28.34 -15.82
N GLU A 23 16.99 -27.81 -14.79
CA GLU A 23 16.61 -28.04 -13.39
C GLU A 23 15.35 -27.26 -12.98
N THR A 24 14.93 -26.27 -13.79
CA THR A 24 13.76 -25.41 -13.54
C THR A 24 12.53 -25.83 -14.38
N HIS A 25 12.40 -27.11 -14.73
CA HIS A 25 11.15 -27.63 -15.28
C HIS A 25 10.10 -27.74 -14.15
N ASP A 26 9.57 -26.59 -13.73
CA ASP A 26 8.60 -26.53 -12.65
C ASP A 26 7.28 -27.23 -13.07
N PHE A 27 6.81 -28.14 -12.22
CA PHE A 27 5.64 -28.99 -12.47
C PHE A 27 4.30 -28.26 -12.26
N ARG A 28 4.32 -27.04 -11.72
CA ARG A 28 3.10 -26.32 -11.38
C ARG A 28 2.43 -25.77 -12.64
N ARG A 29 1.12 -25.96 -12.73
CA ARG A 29 0.30 -25.40 -13.81
C ARG A 29 0.43 -23.86 -13.80
N PRO A 30 0.50 -23.20 -14.96
CA PRO A 30 0.85 -21.78 -15.08
C PRO A 30 -0.11 -20.81 -14.33
N TRP A 31 -1.35 -21.23 -14.08
CA TRP A 31 -2.32 -20.45 -13.31
C TRP A 31 -1.97 -20.35 -11.81
N VAL A 32 -1.20 -21.30 -11.27
CA VAL A 32 -0.80 -21.32 -9.85
C VAL A 32 0.03 -20.08 -9.53
N TYR A 33 0.99 -19.71 -10.40
CA TYR A 33 1.80 -18.52 -10.19
C TYR A 33 0.99 -17.23 -10.25
N ARG A 34 -0.01 -17.17 -11.15
CA ARG A 34 -0.92 -16.02 -11.21
C ARG A 34 -1.77 -15.92 -9.94
N GLY A 35 -2.26 -17.06 -9.44
CA GLY A 35 -2.99 -17.12 -8.17
C GLY A 35 -2.16 -16.68 -6.98
N VAL A 36 -0.92 -17.18 -6.85
CA VAL A 36 0.00 -16.78 -5.79
C VAL A 36 0.39 -15.30 -5.92
N ALA A 37 0.63 -14.81 -7.13
CA ALA A 37 0.92 -13.39 -7.35
C ALA A 37 -0.25 -12.50 -6.95
N LEU A 38 -1.48 -12.85 -7.33
CA LEU A 38 -2.69 -12.13 -6.93
C LEU A 38 -2.89 -12.19 -5.42
N LEU A 39 -2.76 -13.37 -4.81
CA LEU A 39 -2.91 -13.55 -3.38
C LEU A 39 -1.89 -12.70 -2.63
N LYS A 40 -0.62 -12.73 -3.02
CA LYS A 40 0.43 -11.89 -2.41
C LYS A 40 0.07 -10.41 -2.52
N ASN A 41 -0.37 -9.99 -3.70
CA ASN A 41 -0.70 -8.59 -3.99
C ASN A 41 -1.98 -8.11 -3.29
N LEU A 42 -2.86 -9.01 -2.83
CA LEU A 42 -4.07 -8.66 -2.08
C LEU A 42 -3.89 -8.83 -0.57
N LEU A 43 -3.22 -9.92 -0.16
CA LEU A 43 -3.06 -10.29 1.24
C LEU A 43 -2.20 -9.28 1.99
N ILE A 44 -1.05 -8.88 1.42
CA ILE A 44 -0.15 -7.91 2.05
C ILE A 44 -0.87 -6.57 2.31
N PRO A 45 -1.41 -5.86 1.30
CA PRO A 45 -2.10 -4.60 1.56
C PRO A 45 -3.39 -4.80 2.38
N GLY A 46 -4.07 -5.93 2.25
CA GLY A 46 -5.25 -6.26 3.07
C GLY A 46 -4.92 -6.32 4.56
N VAL A 47 -3.81 -6.97 4.93
CA VAL A 47 -3.33 -7.01 6.32
C VAL A 47 -2.95 -5.62 6.81
N PHE A 48 -2.27 -4.80 5.99
CA PHE A 48 -1.97 -3.41 6.34
C PHE A 48 -3.23 -2.57 6.59
N PHE A 49 -4.25 -2.70 5.73
CA PHE A 49 -5.53 -2.03 5.94
C PHE A 49 -6.23 -2.50 7.21
N TYR A 50 -6.27 -3.81 7.44
CA TYR A 50 -6.85 -4.36 8.66
C TYR A 50 -6.13 -3.84 9.91
N ALA A 51 -4.80 -3.82 9.89
CA ALA A 51 -3.97 -3.28 10.96
C ALA A 51 -4.29 -1.81 11.26
N ILE A 52 -4.39 -0.96 10.24
CA ILE A 52 -4.61 0.48 10.43
C ILE A 52 -6.02 0.79 10.94
N PHE A 53 -7.04 0.08 10.45
CA PHE A 53 -8.45 0.49 10.62
C PHE A 53 -9.25 -0.35 11.62
N TRP A 54 -8.92 -1.64 11.79
CA TRP A 54 -9.71 -2.58 12.60
C TRP A 54 -8.95 -3.20 13.75
N TYR A 55 -7.66 -3.48 13.58
CA TYR A 55 -6.87 -4.10 14.63
C TYR A 55 -6.56 -3.06 15.72
N ASP A 56 -6.89 -3.40 16.96
CA ASP A 56 -6.61 -2.57 18.12
C ASP A 56 -5.32 -3.07 18.78
N PHE A 57 -4.25 -2.29 18.65
CA PHE A 57 -2.94 -2.68 19.14
C PHE A 57 -2.72 -2.39 20.63
N GLY A 58 -3.68 -1.74 21.31
CA GLY A 58 -3.59 -1.40 22.74
C GLY A 58 -3.10 0.03 23.01
N GLU A 59 -2.82 0.33 24.29
CA GLU A 59 -2.52 1.69 24.80
C GLU A 59 -1.10 2.20 24.48
N ASP A 60 -0.21 1.35 23.96
CA ASP A 60 1.14 1.77 23.60
C ASP A 60 1.18 2.66 22.34
N ASP A 61 2.25 3.42 22.17
CA ASP A 61 2.40 4.39 21.08
C ASP A 61 2.56 3.66 19.73
N HIS A 62 1.47 3.49 18.99
CA HIS A 62 1.46 2.73 17.74
C HIS A 62 1.80 3.62 16.54
N VAL A 63 2.66 3.14 15.64
CA VAL A 63 3.07 3.85 14.41
C VAL A 63 1.85 4.24 13.53
N PHE A 64 0.72 3.55 13.72
CA PHE A 64 -0.52 3.80 12.99
C PHE A 64 -1.50 4.76 13.70
N LEU A 65 -1.15 5.33 14.85
CA LEU A 65 -2.00 6.24 15.61
C LEU A 65 -2.30 7.53 14.82
N GLU A 66 -1.29 8.13 14.19
CA GLU A 66 -1.44 9.33 13.36
C GLU A 66 -2.30 9.09 12.11
N PRO A 67 -2.07 8.02 11.31
CA PRO A 67 -2.98 7.62 10.25
C PRO A 67 -4.43 7.38 10.73
N ARG A 68 -4.63 6.74 11.88
CA ARG A 68 -5.96 6.49 12.47
C ARG A 68 -6.66 7.80 12.84
N ARG A 69 -5.94 8.75 13.46
CA ARG A 69 -6.45 10.09 13.78
C ARG A 69 -6.80 10.88 12.52
N TRP A 70 -5.96 10.85 11.49
CA TRP A 70 -6.25 11.45 10.19
C TRP A 70 -7.51 10.86 9.56
N ALA A 71 -7.63 9.53 9.55
CA ALA A 71 -8.80 8.84 9.01
C ALA A 71 -10.07 9.20 9.79
N LEU A 72 -10.02 9.28 11.12
CA LEU A 72 -11.16 9.73 11.93
C LEU A 72 -11.56 11.17 11.62
N ARG A 73 -10.59 12.09 11.45
CA ARG A 73 -10.87 13.47 11.01
C ARG A 73 -11.53 13.50 9.64
N LYS A 74 -11.04 12.69 8.69
CA LYS A 74 -11.63 12.60 7.35
C LYS A 74 -13.01 11.98 7.37
N LYS A 75 -13.24 10.94 8.16
CA LYS A 75 -14.58 10.37 8.36
C LYS A 75 -15.52 11.41 8.98
N ALA A 76 -15.07 12.21 9.94
CA ALA A 76 -15.86 13.30 10.48
C ALA A 76 -16.16 14.36 9.40
N GLU A 77 -15.16 14.79 8.62
CA GLU A 77 -15.35 15.74 7.51
C GLU A 77 -16.34 15.24 6.45
N PHE A 78 -16.33 13.95 6.12
CA PHE A 78 -17.26 13.36 5.15
C PHE A 78 -18.64 13.01 5.72
N LEU A 79 -18.74 12.64 7.00
CA LEU A 79 -20.00 12.21 7.62
C LEU A 79 -20.70 13.34 8.39
N THR A 80 -20.01 14.42 8.73
CA THR A 80 -20.63 15.65 9.22
C THR A 80 -20.87 16.54 8.02
N MET A 81 -22.13 16.93 7.79
CA MET A 81 -22.56 17.89 6.77
C MET A 81 -21.50 18.93 6.47
N SER A 82 -21.20 19.11 5.17
CA SER A 82 -20.34 20.21 4.72
C SER A 82 -20.93 21.52 5.27
N ASP A 83 -20.07 22.50 5.59
CA ASP A 83 -20.55 23.79 6.06
C ASP A 83 -21.47 24.47 5.01
N GLU A 84 -21.40 24.02 3.76
CA GLU A 84 -22.33 24.38 2.68
C GLU A 84 -23.71 23.75 2.87
N ASP A 85 -23.80 22.47 3.23
CA ASP A 85 -25.07 21.80 3.58
C ASP A 85 -25.71 22.43 4.84
N ARG A 86 -24.91 22.87 5.80
CA ARG A 86 -25.41 23.60 6.99
C ARG A 86 -26.02 24.96 6.63
N ARG A 87 -25.42 25.67 5.67
CA ARG A 87 -25.96 26.93 5.12
C ARG A 87 -27.24 26.70 4.33
N LEU A 88 -27.31 25.63 3.53
CA LEU A 88 -28.52 25.24 2.80
C LEU A 88 -29.66 24.83 3.73
N LEU A 89 -29.35 24.28 4.90
CA LEU A 89 -30.32 23.88 5.93
C LEU A 89 -30.64 24.98 6.96
N GLY A 90 -30.13 26.20 6.75
CA GLY A 90 -30.44 27.36 7.60
C GLY A 90 -30.01 27.23 9.06
N LYS A 91 -29.07 26.31 9.39
CA LYS A 91 -28.56 26.18 10.76
C LYS A 91 -27.42 27.19 10.96
N PRO A 92 -27.50 28.07 11.98
CA PRO A 92 -26.47 29.08 12.19
C PRO A 92 -25.13 28.42 12.52
N VAL A 93 -24.08 28.89 11.85
CA VAL A 93 -22.69 28.55 12.17
C VAL A 93 -22.41 29.00 13.61
N PRO A 94 -21.86 28.15 14.49
CA PRO A 94 -21.69 28.49 15.92
C PRO A 94 -20.83 29.74 16.16
N ASP A 95 -19.94 30.11 15.23
CA ASP A 95 -19.13 31.32 15.31
C ASP A 95 -19.89 32.63 14.99
N GLN A 96 -21.06 32.56 14.34
CA GLN A 96 -21.89 33.73 14.03
C GLN A 96 -22.91 34.04 15.14
N ALA A 97 -23.38 33.01 15.86
CA ALA A 97 -24.32 33.17 16.97
C ALA A 97 -23.72 33.96 18.15
N LYS A 98 -22.41 33.80 18.41
CA LYS A 98 -21.72 34.58 19.45
C LYS A 98 -21.55 36.06 19.12
N ARG A 99 -21.66 36.48 17.85
CA ARG A 99 -21.45 37.87 17.43
C ARG A 99 -22.74 38.70 17.42
N SER A 100 -23.91 38.06 17.30
CA SER A 100 -25.21 38.74 17.28
C SER A 100 -25.74 39.11 18.66
N ASP A 101 -25.31 38.40 19.72
CA ASP A 101 -25.82 38.61 21.09
C ASP A 101 -25.08 39.72 21.86
N THR A 102 -24.13 40.41 21.22
CA THR A 102 -23.32 41.48 21.85
C THR A 102 -23.60 42.88 21.27
N GLN A 103 -24.73 43.06 20.56
CA GLN A 103 -25.18 44.37 20.10
C GLN A 103 -26.50 44.78 20.73
#